data_AF-H9UMA5-F1
#
_entry.id   AF-H9UMA5-F1
#
_cell.length_a   1.000
_cell.length_b   1.000
_cell.length_c   1.000
_cell.angle_alpha   90.00
_cell.angle_beta   90.00
_cell.angle_gamma   90.00
#
_symmetry.space_group_name_H-M   'P 1'
#
loop_
_entity.id
_entity.type
_entity.pdbx_description
1 polymer ?
#
loop_
_entity_poly.entity_id
_entity_poly.type
_entity_poly.pdbx_seq_one_letter_code
_entity_poly.pdbx_strand_id
1 'polypeptide(L)'
;MISTGAGNRHGWGALIVSAGISIALMAAVPGTALAQTGAGSHAGRTFTGQRPAALPGSVAVPGAVEPGGSAGRPSTVGAASSGPARIYLSQQEYEAAVAHFQQLLGEPITSTHDSRSGSRTVFFAYRAEQTQPGVTRYTGVRITTINPDNAVPAILRELRSAVQRGFLTQARYDEIAREHADLVPLFFRPTGAPAEHGRAADAAVLRRYRNFVQTGLWMESAEMQQEMMRLAAAGDQAGLIQLQQQLEQNVSRVQQLQTTAAIVDHWLDSLAEIRALAPEHGFRLQIDMEYTATYSDDMKG
;
A
#
# COMPACT_ATOMS: atom_id res chain seq x y z
N MET A 1 60.54 26.53 6.15
CA MET A 1 59.63 26.33 7.29
C MET A 1 59.03 24.96 7.16
N ILE A 2 59.38 24.08 8.10
CA ILE A 2 58.93 22.69 8.25
C ILE A 2 57.80 22.69 9.29
N SER A 3 56.74 21.92 9.07
CA SER A 3 55.99 21.12 10.08
C SER A 3 54.63 20.70 9.47
N THR A 4 54.36 19.45 9.08
CA THR A 4 53.91 18.24 9.83
C THR A 4 52.54 18.28 10.52
N GLY A 5 51.74 17.23 10.25
CA GLY A 5 50.53 16.81 10.99
C GLY A 5 49.43 16.30 10.03
N ALA A 6 49.39 15.06 9.55
CA ALA A 6 49.19 13.75 10.21
C ALA A 6 47.79 13.52 10.82
N GLY A 7 47.01 12.65 10.15
CA GLY A 7 46.11 11.65 10.75
C GLY A 7 44.74 12.08 11.27
N ASN A 8 43.65 11.54 10.69
CA ASN A 8 42.96 10.43 11.35
C ASN A 8 41.97 9.70 10.42
N ARG A 9 42.15 8.38 10.30
CA ARG A 9 41.18 7.43 9.78
C ARG A 9 40.25 7.04 10.93
N HIS A 10 38.94 7.14 10.76
CA HIS A 10 37.98 6.43 11.61
C HIS A 10 37.02 5.64 10.73
N GLY A 11 37.26 4.33 10.69
CA GLY A 11 36.22 3.34 10.52
C GLY A 11 35.67 2.94 11.88
N TRP A 12 34.35 2.75 11.95
CA TRP A 12 33.58 2.00 12.93
C TRP A 12 32.28 1.67 12.18
N GLY A 13 31.72 0.48 12.13
CA GLY A 13 31.91 -0.73 12.92
C GLY A 13 30.54 -1.42 12.86
N ALA A 14 30.44 -2.51 12.13
CA ALA A 14 29.21 -3.29 12.03
C ALA A 14 28.88 -3.87 13.41
N LEU A 15 27.75 -3.46 13.98
CA LEU A 15 27.23 -3.99 15.23
C LEU A 15 26.33 -5.18 14.88
N ILE A 16 26.92 -6.37 14.88
CA ILE A 16 26.17 -7.63 14.85
C ILE A 16 25.69 -7.87 16.28
N VAL A 17 24.39 -7.61 16.53
CA VAL A 17 23.72 -8.07 17.75
C VAL A 17 23.23 -9.49 17.48
N SER A 18 24.05 -10.47 17.86
CA SER A 18 23.67 -11.87 17.94
C SER A 18 22.76 -12.08 19.16
N ALA A 19 21.44 -12.03 18.96
CA ALA A 19 20.48 -12.50 19.95
C ALA A 19 20.34 -14.02 19.82
N GLY A 20 21.10 -14.76 20.63
CA GLY A 20 20.90 -16.19 20.82
C GLY A 20 19.62 -16.43 21.60
N ILE A 21 18.61 -17.01 20.93
CA ILE A 21 17.39 -17.49 21.56
C ILE A 21 17.62 -18.94 21.98
N SER A 22 17.94 -19.15 23.26
CA SER A 22 17.88 -20.46 23.90
C SER A 22 16.45 -20.71 24.38
N ILE A 23 15.71 -21.61 23.73
CA ILE A 23 14.40 -22.06 24.22
C ILE A 23 14.59 -23.36 25.00
N ALA A 24 14.42 -23.27 26.31
CA ALA A 24 14.26 -24.42 27.18
C ALA A 24 12.82 -24.97 27.02
N LEU A 25 12.74 -26.24 26.62
CA LEU A 25 11.51 -27.03 26.55
C LEU A 25 11.07 -27.40 27.98
N MET A 26 9.85 -27.05 28.39
CA MET A 26 9.15 -27.75 29.46
C MET A 26 7.75 -28.15 29.00
N ALA A 27 7.51 -29.45 29.08
CA ALA A 27 6.29 -30.12 28.71
C ALA A 27 5.22 -30.02 29.81
N ALA A 28 3.97 -29.80 29.41
CA ALA A 28 2.79 -30.26 30.15
C ALA A 28 1.58 -30.39 29.20
N VAL A 29 0.94 -31.56 29.25
CA VAL A 29 -0.23 -32.07 28.51
C VAL A 29 -1.07 -32.81 29.57
N PRO A 30 -2.40 -33.00 29.48
CA PRO A 30 -3.50 -32.18 28.94
C PRO A 30 -4.70 -32.05 29.93
N GLY A 31 -5.77 -31.36 29.53
CA GLY A 31 -7.08 -31.45 30.17
C GLY A 31 -8.23 -31.25 29.16
N THR A 32 -9.03 -32.29 28.96
CA THR A 32 -10.17 -32.46 28.06
C THR A 32 -11.48 -31.83 28.59
N ALA A 33 -12.37 -31.39 27.70
CA ALA A 33 -13.84 -31.48 27.88
C ALA A 33 -14.62 -31.23 26.56
N LEU A 34 -15.79 -31.88 26.48
CA LEU A 34 -16.65 -32.18 25.33
C LEU A 34 -17.78 -31.15 25.06
N ALA A 35 -18.15 -31.07 23.77
CA ALA A 35 -19.49 -31.07 23.12
C ALA A 35 -20.70 -30.31 23.71
N GLN A 36 -21.47 -29.60 22.86
CA GLN A 36 -22.81 -30.02 22.35
C GLN A 36 -23.52 -29.01 21.43
N THR A 37 -24.47 -29.56 20.67
CA THR A 37 -25.30 -29.16 19.51
C THR A 37 -26.51 -28.25 19.77
N GLY A 38 -27.07 -27.64 18.71
CA GLY A 38 -28.46 -27.14 18.65
C GLY A 38 -28.86 -26.48 17.31
N ALA A 39 -30.06 -26.76 16.78
CA ALA A 39 -30.52 -26.55 15.39
C ALA A 39 -31.80 -25.66 15.24
N GLY A 40 -32.15 -25.28 13.99
CA GLY A 40 -33.51 -24.88 13.51
C GLY A 40 -33.65 -23.40 13.07
N SER A 41 -33.87 -23.01 11.79
CA SER A 41 -35.03 -23.12 10.84
C SER A 41 -36.16 -22.08 11.00
N HIS A 42 -36.39 -21.22 9.98
CA HIS A 42 -37.69 -21.03 9.28
C HIS A 42 -37.70 -19.94 8.17
N ALA A 43 -38.74 -19.96 7.32
CA ALA A 43 -38.81 -19.49 5.92
C ALA A 43 -39.93 -18.47 5.61
N GLY A 44 -39.91 -17.93 4.38
CA GLY A 44 -41.06 -17.36 3.61
C GLY A 44 -41.05 -15.83 3.44
N ARG A 45 -41.62 -15.16 2.43
CA ARG A 45 -42.23 -15.47 1.11
C ARG A 45 -42.40 -14.11 0.34
N THR A 46 -42.60 -14.16 -0.97
CA THR A 46 -42.62 -13.08 -2.00
C THR A 46 -43.93 -12.29 -2.15
N PHE A 47 -43.91 -11.10 -2.79
CA PHE A 47 -45.02 -10.58 -3.64
C PHE A 47 -44.60 -9.49 -4.66
N THR A 48 -45.34 -9.46 -5.78
CA THR A 48 -45.15 -8.76 -7.08
C THR A 48 -46.02 -7.51 -7.25
N GLY A 49 -45.64 -6.56 -8.12
CA GLY A 49 -46.52 -5.47 -8.59
C GLY A 49 -45.97 -4.67 -9.79
N GLN A 50 -46.84 -4.39 -10.77
CA GLN A 50 -46.60 -3.95 -12.16
C GLN A 50 -46.19 -2.49 -12.37
N ARG A 51 -45.62 -2.22 -13.56
CA ARG A 51 -45.17 -0.93 -14.12
C ARG A 51 -46.13 -0.45 -15.23
N PRO A 52 -46.28 0.87 -15.47
CA PRO A 52 -46.64 1.38 -16.79
C PRO A 52 -45.63 2.41 -17.37
N ALA A 53 -45.63 2.45 -18.70
CA ALA A 53 -44.95 3.23 -19.75
C ALA A 53 -44.11 4.50 -19.46
N ALA A 54 -43.03 4.64 -20.25
CA ALA A 54 -42.09 5.77 -20.29
C ALA A 54 -42.32 6.73 -21.47
N LEU A 55 -41.85 7.99 -21.34
CA LEU A 55 -41.47 8.92 -22.42
C LEU A 55 -40.27 9.81 -21.94
N PRO A 56 -39.50 10.44 -22.86
CA PRO A 56 -38.04 10.44 -22.80
C PRO A 56 -37.38 11.74 -22.29
N GLY A 57 -36.17 11.61 -21.75
CA GLY A 57 -35.19 12.70 -21.66
C GLY A 57 -34.99 13.27 -20.25
N SER A 58 -34.23 12.59 -19.41
CA SER A 58 -33.64 13.17 -18.19
C SER A 58 -32.48 12.28 -17.72
N VAL A 59 -31.29 12.85 -17.69
CA VAL A 59 -30.07 12.23 -17.15
C VAL A 59 -30.05 12.47 -15.65
N ALA A 60 -30.13 11.41 -14.85
CA ALA A 60 -30.12 11.47 -13.39
C ALA A 60 -28.80 10.94 -12.80
N VAL A 61 -28.29 11.66 -11.80
CA VAL A 61 -27.14 11.34 -10.94
C VAL A 61 -27.52 10.21 -9.96
N PRO A 62 -26.67 9.19 -9.70
CA PRO A 62 -27.08 8.10 -8.82
C PRO A 62 -26.93 8.42 -7.34
N GLY A 63 -28.09 8.65 -6.74
CA GLY A 63 -28.47 8.40 -5.35
C GLY A 63 -29.91 7.88 -5.34
N ALA A 64 -30.21 6.83 -6.11
CA ALA A 64 -31.48 6.11 -6.07
C ALA A 64 -31.27 4.65 -6.50
N VAL A 65 -31.77 3.73 -5.68
CA VAL A 65 -31.69 2.27 -5.84
C VAL A 65 -32.69 1.79 -6.90
N GLU A 66 -32.24 0.95 -7.86
CA GLU A 66 -33.03 0.40 -8.98
C GLU A 66 -34.07 -0.67 -8.55
N PRO A 67 -34.94 -1.14 -9.47
CA PRO A 67 -34.77 -2.56 -9.83
C PRO A 67 -35.07 -2.94 -11.30
N GLY A 68 -34.09 -3.59 -11.95
CA GLY A 68 -34.26 -4.94 -12.50
C GLY A 68 -34.61 -5.09 -13.99
N GLY A 69 -33.61 -5.47 -14.81
CA GLY A 69 -33.81 -6.04 -16.15
C GLY A 69 -32.51 -6.22 -16.94
N SER A 70 -31.92 -7.40 -16.85
CA SER A 70 -30.59 -7.85 -17.34
C SER A 70 -30.24 -7.60 -18.82
N ALA A 71 -29.01 -7.13 -19.09
CA ALA A 71 -27.98 -7.85 -19.87
C ALA A 71 -26.68 -7.02 -20.03
N GLY A 72 -25.54 -7.57 -19.61
CA GLY A 72 -24.18 -7.05 -19.89
C GLY A 72 -23.39 -6.67 -18.63
N ARG A 73 -22.68 -7.62 -18.02
CA ARG A 73 -21.80 -7.42 -16.85
C ARG A 73 -20.54 -6.60 -17.21
N PRO A 74 -20.22 -5.57 -16.41
CA PRO A 74 -18.86 -5.32 -15.94
C PRO A 74 -18.75 -5.71 -14.46
N SER A 75 -17.55 -6.18 -14.10
CA SER A 75 -17.20 -6.85 -12.85
C SER A 75 -17.55 -6.06 -11.57
N THR A 76 -18.12 -6.76 -10.61
CA THR A 76 -18.35 -6.31 -9.23
C THR A 76 -17.04 -5.96 -8.53
N VAL A 77 -16.86 -4.69 -8.15
CA VAL A 77 -15.86 -4.26 -7.15
C VAL A 77 -16.54 -4.26 -5.78
N GLY A 78 -15.99 -5.03 -4.84
CA GLY A 78 -16.53 -5.25 -3.51
C GLY A 78 -16.53 -4.00 -2.61
N ALA A 79 -17.34 -4.08 -1.55
CA ALA A 79 -17.68 -2.98 -0.65
C ALA A 79 -16.45 -2.28 -0.04
N ALA A 80 -16.39 -0.96 -0.18
CA ALA A 80 -15.43 -0.12 0.52
C ALA A 80 -15.89 0.09 1.98
N SER A 81 -15.01 -0.26 2.91
CA SER A 81 -15.18 -0.06 4.35
C SER A 81 -15.17 1.43 4.74
N SER A 82 -15.94 1.78 5.78
CA SER A 82 -16.01 3.10 6.43
C SER A 82 -14.63 3.73 6.64
N GLY A 83 -14.37 4.81 5.90
CA GLY A 83 -13.18 5.64 5.82
C GLY A 83 -13.34 6.59 4.62
N PRO A 84 -12.49 7.64 4.44
CA PRO A 84 -12.62 8.55 3.31
C PRO A 84 -12.69 7.76 2.01
N ALA A 85 -13.76 7.92 1.23
CA ALA A 85 -13.95 7.13 0.02
C ALA A 85 -12.90 7.55 -1.01
N ARG A 86 -11.99 6.62 -1.33
CA ARG A 86 -10.92 6.84 -2.31
C ARG A 86 -11.34 6.27 -3.66
N ILE A 87 -11.35 7.11 -4.68
CA ILE A 87 -11.64 6.73 -6.06
C ILE A 87 -10.34 6.90 -6.86
N TYR A 88 -10.02 5.89 -7.67
CA TYR A 88 -8.82 5.90 -8.49
C TYR A 88 -9.20 5.91 -9.96
N LEU A 89 -8.63 6.84 -10.74
CA LEU A 89 -9.02 7.11 -12.12
C LEU A 89 -7.80 7.20 -13.06
N SER A 90 -8.08 7.20 -14.36
CA SER A 90 -7.13 7.49 -15.43
C SER A 90 -6.79 8.99 -15.50
N GLN A 91 -5.75 9.33 -16.28
CA GLN A 91 -5.27 10.70 -16.40
C GLN A 91 -6.27 11.63 -17.12
N GLN A 92 -6.98 11.11 -18.13
CA GLN A 92 -7.97 11.90 -18.89
C GLN A 92 -9.17 12.32 -18.02
N GLU A 93 -9.44 11.55 -16.96
CA GLU A 93 -10.54 11.81 -16.03
C GLU A 93 -10.22 12.91 -15.01
N TYR A 94 -8.96 13.38 -14.91
CA TYR A 94 -8.58 14.45 -13.99
C TYR A 94 -9.33 15.77 -14.28
N GLU A 95 -9.23 16.26 -15.52
CA GLU A 95 -9.84 17.55 -15.89
C GLU A 95 -11.36 17.47 -15.82
N ALA A 96 -11.94 16.32 -16.20
CA ALA A 96 -13.36 16.07 -16.08
C ALA A 96 -13.82 16.07 -14.61
N ALA A 97 -13.06 15.43 -13.71
CA ALA A 97 -13.35 15.42 -12.28
C ALA A 97 -13.23 16.83 -11.68
N VAL A 98 -12.16 17.57 -12.00
CA VAL A 98 -11.97 18.95 -11.54
C VAL A 98 -13.09 19.84 -12.03
N ALA A 99 -13.44 19.80 -13.32
CA ALA A 99 -14.53 20.59 -13.88
C ALA A 99 -15.89 20.24 -13.25
N HIS A 100 -16.15 18.96 -12.99
CA HIS A 100 -17.35 18.51 -12.32
C HIS A 100 -17.48 19.08 -10.90
N PHE A 101 -16.42 18.97 -10.09
CA PHE A 101 -16.44 19.53 -8.73
C PHE A 101 -16.44 21.05 -8.71
N GLN A 102 -15.81 21.69 -9.70
CA GLN A 102 -15.88 23.15 -9.86
C GLN A 102 -17.31 23.62 -10.16
N GLN A 103 -18.06 22.89 -11.00
CA GLN A 103 -19.47 23.18 -11.27
C GLN A 103 -20.36 23.00 -10.03
N LEU A 104 -20.08 22.01 -9.19
CA LEU A 104 -20.89 21.70 -8.01
C LEU A 104 -20.57 22.54 -6.78
N LEU A 105 -19.28 22.82 -6.54
CA LEU A 105 -18.77 23.40 -5.29
C LEU A 105 -18.16 24.79 -5.49
N GLY A 106 -18.01 25.25 -6.74
CA GLY A 106 -17.35 26.52 -7.07
C GLY A 106 -15.82 26.38 -7.14
N GLU A 107 -15.12 27.50 -6.96
CA GLU A 107 -13.65 27.53 -7.05
C GLU A 107 -12.97 26.71 -5.94
N PRO A 108 -11.84 26.05 -6.23
CA PRO A 108 -11.12 25.27 -5.24
C PRO A 108 -10.53 26.16 -4.13
N ILE A 109 -10.54 25.66 -2.90
CA ILE A 109 -9.93 26.32 -1.74
C ILE A 109 -8.41 26.38 -1.91
N THR A 110 -7.82 25.29 -2.42
CA THR A 110 -6.40 25.25 -2.79
C THR A 110 -6.20 24.54 -4.11
N SER A 111 -5.33 25.11 -4.93
CA SER A 111 -4.75 24.47 -6.10
C SER A 111 -3.24 24.57 -5.99
N THR A 112 -2.57 23.43 -5.81
CA THR A 112 -1.12 23.36 -5.74
C THR A 112 -0.58 22.59 -6.92
N HIS A 113 0.48 23.13 -7.52
CA HIS A 113 1.23 22.50 -8.58
C HIS A 113 2.71 22.47 -8.18
N ASP A 114 3.24 21.28 -8.00
CA ASP A 114 4.66 21.08 -7.78
C ASP A 114 5.35 20.85 -9.13
N SER A 115 6.02 21.89 -9.63
CA SER A 115 6.75 21.84 -10.91
C SER A 115 7.88 20.81 -10.94
N ARG A 116 8.39 20.36 -9.79
CA ARG A 116 9.48 19.36 -9.73
C ARG A 116 8.95 17.95 -9.91
N SER A 117 7.83 17.62 -9.27
CA SER A 117 7.21 16.32 -9.40
C SER A 117 6.22 16.25 -10.57
N GLY A 118 5.71 17.40 -11.03
CA GLY A 118 4.56 17.48 -11.93
C GLY A 118 3.23 17.23 -11.20
N SER A 119 3.24 17.13 -9.87
CA SER A 119 2.06 16.80 -9.08
C SER A 119 1.10 17.99 -9.04
N ARG A 120 -0.19 17.69 -9.22
CA ARG A 120 -1.29 18.64 -9.08
C ARG A 120 -2.22 18.13 -8.00
N THR A 121 -2.50 18.99 -7.03
CA THR A 121 -3.48 18.71 -5.98
C THR A 121 -4.48 19.85 -5.97
N VAL A 122 -5.76 19.49 -6.10
CA VAL A 122 -6.87 20.44 -6.03
C VAL A 122 -7.79 20.01 -4.90
N PHE A 123 -8.23 20.96 -4.09
CA PHE A 123 -9.12 20.71 -2.96
C PHE A 123 -10.35 21.60 -3.04
N PHE A 124 -11.53 20.98 -3.07
CA PHE A 124 -12.83 21.64 -3.02
C PHE A 124 -13.47 21.36 -1.67
N ALA A 125 -13.91 22.38 -0.94
CA ALA A 125 -14.60 22.19 0.34
C ALA A 125 -16.11 22.28 0.15
N TYR A 126 -16.85 21.37 0.78
CA TYR A 126 -18.32 21.46 0.90
C TYR A 126 -18.77 21.68 2.34
N ARG A 127 -17.85 21.58 3.31
CA ARG A 127 -18.11 21.87 4.73
C ARG A 127 -16.93 22.62 5.33
N ALA A 128 -17.22 23.63 6.13
CA ALA A 128 -16.25 24.37 6.92
C ALA A 128 -16.71 24.41 8.39
N GLU A 129 -15.79 24.14 9.31
CA GLU A 129 -16.01 24.17 10.74
C GLU A 129 -14.95 25.03 11.40
N GLN A 130 -15.36 26.01 12.19
CA GLN A 130 -14.44 26.78 13.00
C GLN A 130 -14.09 25.97 14.25
N THR A 131 -12.86 25.46 14.31
CA THR A 131 -12.42 24.62 15.44
C THR A 131 -11.82 25.45 16.56
N GLN A 132 -11.16 26.55 16.23
CA GLN A 132 -10.53 27.51 17.15
C GLN A 132 -10.57 28.90 16.51
N PRO A 133 -10.41 30.00 17.28
CA PRO A 133 -10.22 31.33 16.70
C PRO A 133 -9.05 31.31 15.70
N GLY A 134 -9.29 31.75 14.47
CA GLY A 134 -8.29 31.76 13.39
C GLY A 134 -7.95 30.40 12.77
N VAL A 135 -8.66 29.31 13.13
CA VAL A 135 -8.45 27.98 12.54
C VAL A 135 -9.75 27.41 12.01
N THR A 136 -9.79 27.21 10.69
CA THR A 136 -10.93 26.61 10.00
C THR A 136 -10.56 25.23 9.48
N ARG A 137 -11.38 24.25 9.85
CA ARG A 137 -11.32 22.89 9.33
C ARG A 137 -12.27 22.78 8.16
N TYR A 138 -11.74 22.43 7.00
CA TYR A 138 -12.53 22.18 5.80
C TYR A 138 -12.62 20.68 5.54
N THR A 139 -13.81 20.21 5.20
CA THR A 139 -14.05 18.85 4.72
C THR A 139 -14.54 18.93 3.28
N GLY A 140 -13.95 18.11 2.43
CA GLY A 140 -14.03 18.31 0.99
C GLY A 140 -13.58 17.13 0.16
N VAL A 141 -13.39 17.41 -1.12
CA VAL A 141 -12.87 16.48 -2.11
C VAL A 141 -11.46 16.92 -2.49
N ARG A 142 -10.49 16.02 -2.33
CA ARG A 142 -9.10 16.23 -2.77
C ARG A 142 -8.81 15.38 -3.99
N ILE A 143 -8.29 15.99 -5.05
CA ILE A 143 -7.95 15.34 -6.31
C ILE A 143 -6.44 15.47 -6.51
N THR A 144 -5.72 14.35 -6.65
CA THR A 144 -4.25 14.32 -6.74
C THR A 144 -3.78 13.51 -7.95
N THR A 145 -2.85 14.06 -8.75
CA THR A 145 -2.37 13.44 -10.01
C THR A 145 -1.08 12.63 -9.91
N ILE A 146 -0.33 12.73 -8.82
CA ILE A 146 0.90 11.95 -8.62
C ILE A 146 1.01 11.49 -7.17
N ASN A 147 1.39 10.23 -6.98
CA ASN A 147 1.59 9.64 -5.66
C ASN A 147 3.00 9.95 -5.12
N PRO A 148 3.16 10.83 -4.12
CA PRO A 148 4.47 11.05 -3.50
C PRO A 148 4.96 9.81 -2.72
N ASP A 149 4.05 8.91 -2.34
CA ASP A 149 4.34 7.73 -1.53
C ASP A 149 4.52 6.45 -2.38
N ASN A 150 4.72 6.59 -3.70
CA ASN A 150 4.98 5.45 -4.59
C ASN A 150 6.27 4.72 -4.17
N ALA A 151 6.21 3.38 -4.17
CA ALA A 151 7.32 2.54 -3.74
C ALA A 151 8.49 2.48 -4.75
N VAL A 152 8.25 2.73 -6.04
CA VAL A 152 9.25 2.61 -7.11
C VAL A 152 10.45 3.55 -6.89
N PRO A 153 10.28 4.85 -6.57
CA PRO A 153 11.40 5.71 -6.17
C PRO A 153 12.24 5.18 -5.00
N ALA A 154 11.63 4.47 -4.05
CA ALA A 154 12.37 3.86 -2.95
C ALA A 154 13.22 2.68 -3.45
N ILE A 155 12.69 1.81 -4.31
CA ILE A 155 13.44 0.69 -4.89
C ILE A 155 14.59 1.19 -5.77
N LEU A 156 14.35 2.24 -6.58
CA LEU A 156 15.40 2.86 -7.37
C LEU A 156 16.53 3.45 -6.49
N ARG A 157 16.23 3.93 -5.28
CA ARG A 157 17.28 4.33 -4.33
C ARG A 157 18.11 3.14 -3.84
N GLU A 158 17.49 1.99 -3.58
CA GLU A 158 18.21 0.77 -3.19
C GLU A 158 19.13 0.28 -4.32
N LEU A 159 18.65 0.31 -5.57
CA LEU A 159 19.46 0.00 -6.75
C LEU A 159 20.61 1.00 -6.94
N ARG A 160 20.38 2.29 -6.66
CA ARG A 160 21.45 3.30 -6.66
C ARG A 160 22.50 3.01 -5.58
N SER A 161 22.10 2.51 -4.42
CA SER A 161 23.05 2.02 -3.41
C SER A 161 23.84 0.81 -3.90
N ALA A 162 23.24 -0.08 -4.70
CA ALA A 162 23.96 -1.18 -5.34
C ALA A 162 25.01 -0.68 -6.36
N VAL A 163 24.74 0.42 -7.07
CA VAL A 163 25.75 1.09 -7.92
C VAL A 163 26.92 1.59 -7.08
N GLN A 164 26.65 2.28 -5.97
CA GLN A 164 27.70 2.78 -5.07
C GLN A 164 28.56 1.66 -4.47
N ARG A 165 27.98 0.48 -4.27
CA ARG A 165 28.68 -0.72 -3.79
C ARG A 165 29.44 -1.49 -4.89
N GLY A 166 29.32 -1.08 -6.15
CA GLY A 166 29.96 -1.73 -7.29
C GLY A 166 29.27 -3.02 -7.76
N PHE A 167 28.04 -3.28 -7.32
CA PHE A 167 27.24 -4.44 -7.75
C PHE A 167 26.43 -4.18 -9.02
N LEU A 168 26.26 -2.92 -9.40
CA LEU A 168 25.50 -2.50 -10.57
C LEU A 168 26.25 -1.38 -11.30
N THR A 169 26.28 -1.39 -12.63
CA THR A 169 26.87 -0.28 -13.40
C THR A 169 25.89 0.89 -13.49
N GLN A 170 26.40 2.12 -13.57
CA GLN A 170 25.56 3.31 -13.75
C GLN A 170 24.70 3.21 -15.02
N ALA A 171 25.28 2.72 -16.13
CA ALA A 171 24.54 2.55 -17.39
C ALA A 171 23.36 1.59 -17.27
N ARG A 172 23.53 0.45 -16.56
CA ARG A 172 22.43 -0.50 -16.33
C ARG A 172 21.38 0.08 -15.38
N TYR A 173 21.79 0.83 -14.37
CA TYR A 173 20.86 1.56 -13.51
C TYR A 173 20.00 2.56 -14.30
N ASP A 174 20.59 3.34 -15.20
CA ASP A 174 19.87 4.32 -16.01
C ASP A 174 18.92 3.66 -17.04
N GLU A 175 19.23 2.44 -17.47
CA GLU A 175 18.34 1.61 -18.27
C GLU A 175 17.13 1.14 -17.45
N ILE A 176 17.36 0.54 -16.28
CA ILE A 176 16.29 0.10 -15.36
C ILE A 176 15.38 1.28 -14.98
N ALA A 177 15.96 2.44 -14.67
CA ALA A 177 15.19 3.63 -14.31
C ALA A 177 14.27 4.09 -15.46
N ARG A 178 14.70 3.93 -16.72
CA ARG A 178 13.88 4.22 -17.90
C ARG A 178 12.83 3.14 -18.15
N GLU A 179 13.20 1.86 -18.02
CA GLU A 179 12.30 0.71 -18.17
C GLU A 179 11.12 0.78 -17.20
N HIS A 180 11.26 1.40 -16.03
CA HIS A 180 10.23 1.51 -14.99
C HIS A 180 9.68 2.93 -14.75
N ALA A 181 10.00 3.88 -15.62
CA ALA A 181 9.58 5.28 -15.46
C ALA A 181 8.05 5.47 -15.50
N ASP A 182 7.33 4.57 -16.19
CA ASP A 182 5.87 4.56 -16.31
C ASP A 182 5.15 4.25 -14.99
N LEU A 183 5.82 3.58 -14.05
CA LEU A 183 5.24 3.18 -12.76
C LEU A 183 5.32 4.29 -11.70
N VAL A 184 6.30 5.19 -11.80
CA VAL A 184 6.54 6.30 -10.84
C VAL A 184 5.31 7.20 -10.59
N PRO A 185 4.54 7.62 -11.62
CA PRO A 185 3.39 8.49 -11.39
C PRO A 185 2.13 7.76 -10.93
N LEU A 186 2.15 6.44 -10.73
CA LEU A 186 0.96 5.68 -10.36
C LEU A 186 0.66 5.75 -8.85
N PHE A 187 -0.62 5.84 -8.52
CA PHE A 187 -1.18 5.47 -7.23
C PHE A 187 -1.53 3.99 -7.26
N PHE A 188 -1.19 3.27 -6.21
CA PHE A 188 -1.61 1.90 -6.04
C PHE A 188 -2.72 1.82 -5.01
N ARG A 189 -3.87 1.28 -5.41
CA ARG A 189 -4.95 0.99 -4.45
C ARG A 189 -4.52 -0.14 -3.50
N PRO A 190 -5.11 -0.21 -2.30
CA PRO A 190 -4.81 -1.30 -1.40
C PRO A 190 -5.16 -2.68 -1.95
N THR A 191 -4.42 -3.70 -1.53
CA THR A 191 -4.76 -5.10 -1.76
C THR A 191 -5.70 -5.58 -0.66
N GLY A 192 -6.65 -6.45 -1.00
CA GLY A 192 -7.54 -7.09 -0.03
C GLY A 192 -6.89 -8.25 0.74
N ALA A 193 -5.57 -8.44 0.62
CA ALA A 193 -4.87 -9.59 1.17
C ALA A 193 -4.70 -9.47 2.71
N PRO A 194 -4.92 -10.54 3.50
CA PRO A 194 -4.83 -10.56 4.97
C PRO A 194 -3.59 -9.87 5.58
N ALA A 195 -2.40 -10.15 5.05
CA ALA A 195 -1.13 -9.60 5.54
C ALA A 195 -0.91 -8.10 5.21
N GLU A 196 -1.74 -7.53 4.33
CA GLU A 196 -1.54 -6.22 3.71
C GLU A 196 -2.72 -5.26 3.93
N HIS A 197 -3.69 -5.63 4.77
CA HIS A 197 -4.96 -4.92 4.93
C HIS A 197 -4.79 -3.40 5.03
N GLY A 198 -5.35 -2.69 4.04
CA GLY A 198 -5.40 -1.23 3.98
C GLY A 198 -4.14 -0.56 3.40
N ARG A 199 -3.09 -1.30 3.05
CA ARG A 199 -1.86 -0.74 2.44
C ARG A 199 -1.92 -0.81 0.92
N ALA A 200 -1.41 0.24 0.28
CA ALA A 200 -1.20 0.27 -1.17
C ALA A 200 -0.39 -0.95 -1.63
N ALA A 201 -0.77 -1.52 -2.78
CA ALA A 201 -0.21 -2.77 -3.28
C ALA A 201 1.32 -2.71 -3.45
N ASP A 202 1.84 -1.60 -3.99
CA ASP A 202 3.27 -1.37 -4.20
C ASP A 202 4.06 -1.26 -2.88
N ALA A 203 3.49 -0.56 -1.89
CA ALA A 203 4.07 -0.39 -0.57
C ALA A 203 4.16 -1.73 0.18
N ALA A 204 3.18 -2.62 -0.04
CA ALA A 204 3.19 -3.94 0.56
C ALA A 204 4.29 -4.82 -0.03
N VAL A 205 4.46 -4.82 -1.37
CA VAL A 205 5.59 -5.47 -2.05
C VAL A 205 6.92 -4.93 -1.49
N LEU A 206 7.14 -3.62 -1.53
CA LEU A 206 8.39 -3.02 -1.03
C LEU A 206 8.70 -3.43 0.41
N ARG A 207 7.69 -3.39 1.28
CA ARG A 207 7.85 -3.81 2.69
C ARG A 207 8.27 -5.26 2.77
N ARG A 208 7.65 -6.16 2.02
CA ARG A 208 7.96 -7.59 2.05
C ARG A 208 9.42 -7.86 1.66
N TYR A 209 9.89 -7.24 0.58
CA TYR A 209 11.27 -7.37 0.13
C TYR A 209 12.27 -6.72 1.10
N ARG A 210 11.92 -5.59 1.71
CA ARG A 210 12.74 -4.95 2.77
C ARG A 210 12.82 -5.81 4.01
N ASN A 211 11.68 -6.34 4.47
CA ASN A 211 11.63 -7.22 5.62
C ASN A 211 12.53 -8.43 5.40
N PHE A 212 12.46 -9.06 4.21
CA PHE A 212 13.34 -10.19 3.90
C PHE A 212 14.83 -9.83 4.00
N VAL A 213 15.26 -8.69 3.46
CA VAL A 213 16.66 -8.24 3.55
C VAL A 213 17.10 -7.95 4.99
N GLN A 214 16.17 -7.52 5.85
CA GLN A 214 16.46 -7.17 7.24
C GLN A 214 16.43 -8.37 8.19
N THR A 215 15.49 -9.30 8.00
CA THR A 215 15.17 -10.34 8.97
C THR A 215 15.33 -11.76 8.41
N GLY A 216 15.43 -11.92 7.08
CA GLY A 216 15.35 -13.21 6.41
C GLY A 216 13.94 -13.79 6.36
N LEU A 217 12.91 -13.01 6.71
CA LEU A 217 11.53 -13.46 6.72
C LEU A 217 10.73 -12.81 5.59
N TRP A 218 10.02 -13.64 4.83
CA TRP A 218 9.05 -13.18 3.83
C TRP A 218 7.71 -12.77 4.45
N MET A 219 7.44 -13.25 5.67
CA MET A 219 6.26 -12.92 6.46
C MET A 219 6.63 -12.06 7.66
N GLU A 220 5.63 -11.43 8.26
CA GLU A 220 5.85 -10.62 9.46
C GLU A 220 6.22 -11.51 10.65
N SER A 221 7.04 -10.99 11.57
CA SER A 221 7.51 -11.76 12.73
C SER A 221 6.35 -12.32 13.58
N ALA A 222 5.25 -11.57 13.70
CA ALA A 222 4.06 -12.01 14.40
C ALA A 222 3.33 -13.17 13.69
N GLU A 223 3.25 -13.14 12.35
CA GLU A 223 2.65 -14.22 11.56
C GLU A 223 3.49 -15.50 11.67
N MET A 224 4.82 -15.36 11.66
CA MET A 224 5.74 -16.48 11.85
C MET A 224 5.62 -17.12 13.24
N GLN A 225 5.46 -16.30 14.29
CA GLN A 225 5.21 -16.81 15.65
C GLN A 225 3.87 -17.55 15.74
N GLN A 226 2.81 -17.02 15.12
CA GLN A 226 1.51 -17.69 15.07
C GLN A 226 1.60 -19.02 14.33
N GLU A 227 2.31 -19.08 13.21
CA GLU A 227 2.50 -20.32 12.46
C GLU A 227 3.31 -21.37 13.24
N MET A 228 4.39 -20.96 13.91
CA MET A 228 5.13 -21.84 14.82
C MET A 228 4.24 -22.38 15.95
N MET A 229 3.45 -21.52 16.58
CA MET A 229 2.50 -21.94 17.62
C MET A 229 1.43 -22.89 17.07
N ARG A 230 0.94 -22.64 15.85
CA ARG A 230 -0.05 -23.49 15.17
C ARG A 230 0.52 -24.89 14.91
N LEU A 231 1.73 -24.97 14.36
CA LEU A 231 2.42 -26.24 14.10
C LEU A 231 2.73 -27.00 15.40
N ALA A 232 3.20 -26.29 16.42
CA ALA A 232 3.46 -26.88 17.73
C ALA A 232 2.19 -27.41 18.40
N ALA A 233 1.08 -26.65 18.34
CA ALA A 233 -0.21 -27.07 18.88
C ALA A 233 -0.80 -28.27 18.11
N ALA A 234 -0.54 -28.37 16.81
CA ALA A 234 -0.93 -29.51 15.98
C ALA A 234 -0.04 -30.75 16.19
N GLY A 235 1.07 -30.64 16.93
CA GLY A 235 2.06 -31.71 17.07
C GLY A 235 2.83 -32.01 15.78
N ASP A 236 2.82 -31.09 14.81
CA ASP A 236 3.47 -31.25 13.51
C ASP A 236 4.96 -30.95 13.60
N GLN A 237 5.73 -31.92 14.08
CA GLN A 237 7.19 -31.83 14.18
C GLN A 237 7.86 -31.69 12.81
N ALA A 238 7.30 -32.29 11.75
CA ALA A 238 7.85 -32.19 10.41
C ALA A 238 7.74 -30.76 9.88
N GLY A 239 6.58 -30.12 10.07
CA GLY A 239 6.37 -28.71 9.74
C GLY A 239 7.31 -27.77 10.51
N LEU A 240 7.54 -28.01 11.80
CA LEU A 240 8.49 -27.21 12.60
C LEU A 240 9.94 -27.36 12.09
N ILE A 241 10.38 -28.59 11.77
CA ILE A 241 11.71 -28.84 11.22
C ILE A 241 11.87 -28.15 9.86
N GLN A 242 10.85 -28.25 9.00
CA GLN A 242 10.87 -27.59 7.69
C GLN A 242 10.95 -26.07 7.81
N LEU A 243 10.17 -25.48 8.72
CA LEU A 243 10.21 -24.05 8.98
C LEU A 243 11.58 -23.62 9.50
N GLN A 244 12.18 -24.37 10.43
CA GLN A 244 13.53 -24.10 10.92
C GLN A 244 14.58 -24.17 9.80
N GLN A 245 14.53 -25.19 8.95
CA GLN A 245 15.43 -25.30 7.80
C GLN A 245 15.27 -24.13 6.83
N GLN A 246 14.05 -23.65 6.61
CA GLN A 246 13.80 -22.46 5.80
C GLN A 246 14.44 -21.20 6.44
N LEU A 247 14.35 -21.04 7.76
CA LEU A 247 14.99 -19.92 8.46
C LEU A 247 16.52 -19.94 8.28
N GLU A 248 17.15 -21.11 8.45
CA GLU A 248 18.59 -21.26 8.26
C GLU A 248 19.03 -20.96 6.83
N GLN A 249 18.27 -21.44 5.84
CA GLN A 249 18.50 -21.12 4.42
C GLN A 249 18.34 -19.63 4.15
N ASN A 250 17.34 -18.99 4.76
CA ASN A 250 17.10 -17.56 4.57
C ASN A 250 18.21 -16.69 5.15
N VAL A 251 18.77 -17.05 6.31
CA VAL A 251 19.95 -16.34 6.88
C VAL A 251 21.11 -16.36 5.90
N SER A 252 21.39 -17.54 5.32
CA SER A 252 22.45 -17.69 4.31
C SER A 252 22.16 -16.86 3.07
N ARG A 253 20.91 -16.84 2.60
CA ARG A 253 20.47 -16.05 1.46
C ARG A 253 20.59 -14.55 1.73
N VAL A 254 20.18 -14.06 2.89
CA VAL A 254 20.32 -12.65 3.27
C VAL A 254 21.80 -12.23 3.28
N GLN A 255 22.68 -13.08 3.82
CA GLN A 255 24.11 -12.81 3.80
C GLN A 255 24.65 -12.71 2.37
N GLN A 256 24.21 -13.60 1.46
CA GLN A 256 24.54 -13.51 0.04
C GLN A 256 24.02 -12.21 -0.59
N LEU A 257 22.77 -11.83 -0.34
CA LEU A 257 22.22 -10.57 -0.83
C LEU A 257 23.04 -9.38 -0.34
N GLN A 258 23.44 -9.33 0.93
CA GLN A 258 24.20 -8.20 1.46
C GLN A 258 25.60 -8.05 0.85
N THR A 259 26.20 -9.14 0.38
CA THR A 259 27.61 -9.20 -0.02
C THR A 259 27.84 -9.38 -1.52
N THR A 260 26.81 -9.64 -2.30
CA THR A 260 26.93 -9.98 -3.73
C THR A 260 25.98 -9.17 -4.61
N ALA A 261 26.14 -9.31 -5.94
CA ALA A 261 25.25 -8.70 -6.92
C ALA A 261 23.81 -9.26 -6.90
N ALA A 262 23.55 -10.35 -6.18
CA ALA A 262 22.20 -10.93 -6.06
C ALA A 262 21.18 -9.95 -5.44
N ILE A 263 21.62 -8.91 -4.72
CA ILE A 263 20.75 -7.83 -4.24
C ILE A 263 20.11 -7.03 -5.38
N VAL A 264 20.77 -6.95 -6.53
CA VAL A 264 20.22 -6.27 -7.72
C VAL A 264 19.02 -7.05 -8.20
N ASP A 265 19.17 -8.36 -8.40
CA ASP A 265 18.07 -9.23 -8.84
C ASP A 265 16.91 -9.22 -7.84
N HIS A 266 17.20 -9.23 -6.53
CA HIS A 266 16.18 -9.10 -5.48
C HIS A 266 15.34 -7.83 -5.62
N TRP A 267 15.95 -6.68 -5.93
CA TRP A 267 15.21 -5.44 -6.16
C TRP A 267 14.52 -5.40 -7.52
N LEU A 268 15.09 -6.03 -8.55
CA LEU A 268 14.44 -6.17 -9.85
C LEU A 268 13.19 -7.03 -9.76
N ASP A 269 13.21 -8.12 -8.99
CA ASP A 269 12.05 -8.95 -8.70
C ASP A 269 10.93 -8.12 -8.05
N SER A 270 11.29 -7.23 -7.10
CA SER A 270 10.31 -6.32 -6.48
C SER A 270 9.68 -5.34 -7.49
N LEU A 271 10.45 -4.82 -8.46
CA LEU A 271 9.93 -3.96 -9.53
C LEU A 271 9.05 -4.74 -10.50
N ALA A 272 9.44 -5.98 -10.84
CA ALA A 272 8.66 -6.86 -11.70
C ALA A 272 7.30 -7.18 -11.07
N GLU A 273 7.25 -7.41 -9.76
CA GLU A 273 6.00 -7.65 -9.04
C GLU A 273 5.11 -6.41 -8.98
N ILE A 274 5.67 -5.23 -8.69
CA ILE A 274 4.91 -3.97 -8.77
C ILE A 274 4.36 -3.75 -10.17
N ARG A 275 5.15 -4.03 -11.21
CA ARG A 275 4.71 -3.95 -12.61
C ARG A 275 3.56 -4.92 -12.89
N ALA A 276 3.62 -6.13 -12.37
CA ALA A 276 2.54 -7.12 -12.53
C ALA A 276 1.24 -6.68 -11.84
N LEU A 277 1.33 -5.92 -10.74
CA LEU A 277 0.17 -5.36 -10.03
C LEU A 277 -0.39 -4.08 -10.69
N ALA A 278 0.41 -3.37 -11.49
CA ALA A 278 0.03 -2.08 -12.06
C ALA A 278 -1.26 -2.10 -12.92
N PRO A 279 -1.54 -3.12 -13.75
CA PRO A 279 -2.79 -3.16 -14.53
C PRO A 279 -4.05 -3.23 -13.66
N GLU A 280 -3.97 -3.90 -12.51
CA GLU A 280 -5.12 -4.13 -11.63
C GLU A 280 -5.23 -3.12 -10.49
N HIS A 281 -4.10 -2.56 -10.05
CA HIS A 281 -4.03 -1.72 -8.87
C HIS A 281 -3.45 -0.34 -9.11
N GLY A 282 -2.80 -0.09 -10.25
CA GLY A 282 -2.12 1.15 -10.59
C GLY A 282 -3.00 2.14 -11.35
N PHE A 283 -3.13 3.35 -10.82
CA PHE A 283 -3.98 4.41 -11.38
C PHE A 283 -3.22 5.72 -11.43
N ARG A 284 -3.57 6.61 -12.38
CA ARG A 284 -2.87 7.90 -12.53
C ARG A 284 -3.43 8.98 -11.61
N LEU A 285 -4.63 8.78 -11.09
CA LEU A 285 -5.33 9.76 -10.28
C LEU A 285 -5.89 9.13 -9.01
N GLN A 286 -5.82 9.86 -7.90
CA GLN A 286 -6.53 9.55 -6.67
C GLN A 286 -7.46 10.71 -6.29
N ILE A 287 -8.71 10.38 -5.99
CA ILE A 287 -9.72 11.30 -5.45
C ILE A 287 -10.08 10.82 -4.04
N ASP A 288 -9.86 11.64 -3.04
CA ASP A 288 -10.30 11.41 -1.68
C ASP A 288 -11.58 12.20 -1.42
N MET A 289 -12.69 11.50 -1.21
CA MET A 289 -13.92 12.06 -0.68
C MET A 289 -13.83 12.15 0.85
N GLU A 290 -14.37 13.21 1.42
CA GLU A 290 -14.31 13.51 2.87
C GLU A 290 -12.90 13.81 3.38
N TYR A 291 -12.02 14.28 2.49
CA TYR A 291 -10.72 14.77 2.89
C TYR A 291 -10.86 16.00 3.79
N THR A 292 -10.26 15.93 4.97
CA THR A 292 -10.28 17.02 5.94
C THR A 292 -8.92 17.70 6.03
N ALA A 293 -8.89 19.00 5.81
CA ALA A 293 -7.70 19.84 5.93
C ALA A 293 -7.96 21.01 6.88
N THR A 294 -6.95 21.33 7.69
CA THR A 294 -7.01 22.44 8.64
C THR A 294 -6.15 23.56 8.11
N TYR A 295 -6.73 24.77 8.04
CA TYR A 295 -6.02 25.97 7.62
C TYR A 295 -6.09 27.00 8.76
N SER A 296 -4.96 27.61 9.11
CA SER A 296 -4.94 28.78 9.97
C SER A 296 -4.95 30.06 9.13
N ASP A 297 -5.64 31.09 9.62
CA ASP A 297 -5.72 32.41 8.98
C ASP A 297 -4.37 33.17 9.00
N ASP A 298 -3.37 32.69 9.76
CA ASP A 298 -2.03 33.29 9.87
C ASP A 298 -1.19 33.23 8.58
N MET A 299 -1.71 32.65 7.50
CA MET A 299 -1.05 32.61 6.18
C MET A 299 -1.42 33.80 5.26
N LYS A 300 -2.15 34.79 5.78
CA LYS A 300 -2.35 36.10 5.13
C LYS A 300 -1.52 37.18 5.84
N GLY A 301 -0.20 37.07 5.74
CA GLY A 301 0.76 38.08 6.18
C GLY A 301 1.86 38.25 5.14
#